data_AF-A0A8J7PAF7-F1
#
_entry.id   AF-A0A8J7PAF7-F1
#
_cell.length_a   1.000
_cell.length_b   1.000
_cell.length_c   1.000
_cell.angle_alpha   90.00
_cell.angle_beta   90.00
_cell.angle_gamma   90.00
#
_symmetry.space_group_name_H-M   'P 1'
#
loop_
_entity.id
_entity.type
_entity.pdbx_description
1 polymer ?
#
loop_
_entity_poly.entity_id
_entity_poly.type
_entity_poly.pdbx_seq_one_letter_code
_entity_poly.pdbx_strand_id
1 'polypeptide(L)'
;MKPQFAIDVHSHFFNASDVNVQGYVAESWGHSMSPAAQPFIYVLSQALDSLAESVKTAAVEYQYLSGLAAANTDTALSLESMKASFDQSIETHMDASAQRLFKELEKRDGKAKYRAAAEDELGQRIKVLKAVPNAVPAAVPELSPELIRRAMSQNARRPFDKSLTAAPSLRVDGLLAFAGYMLNERWMNLRSYQQKYSTDDGAFGIDAAFGSLVDFDYWFACPCYSARSDQMKVMALLSYLSGGYMLPLVGYNPWTDLNNHGESYQLVKTAIENFGYIGVKIYPPVGYYPYGNEELNKDGPRLPKDLRALDAALKQMFDYCARMNVPVMAHANRTLGRDAAADNFGGPGGWGKLMAKYAAETNAPIIQLGHFGGDSSSDGSNWPSDFATLMQSYRANNRIYGDVAFWDHARDCADAGNDDCKTLLGRLQQAHDIYPDLSKRLMYGSDWLMLSQNDDWPAFPGQIATALGGLPWIDRDSLFYRNAMNCFGLSDKNGDRYKSVVAHLQLSGADLPKWLA
;
A
#
# COMPACT_ATOMS: atom_id res chain seq x y z
N MET A 1 -19.73 -17.19 1.82
CA MET A 1 -19.18 -17.59 3.15
C MET A 1 -17.94 -16.75 3.44
N LYS A 2 -17.81 -16.21 4.66
CA LYS A 2 -16.63 -15.43 5.09
C LYS A 2 -15.42 -16.39 5.27
N PRO A 3 -14.17 -15.99 4.96
CA PRO A 3 -13.02 -16.85 5.25
C PRO A 3 -12.87 -17.09 6.76
N GLN A 4 -12.14 -18.14 7.14
CA GLN A 4 -11.85 -18.43 8.55
C GLN A 4 -11.08 -17.28 9.22
N PHE A 5 -10.05 -16.79 8.53
CA PHE A 5 -9.27 -15.61 8.88
C PHE A 5 -9.01 -14.78 7.62
N ALA A 6 -8.68 -13.51 7.79
CA ALA A 6 -8.28 -12.63 6.70
C ALA A 6 -7.06 -11.78 7.04
N ILE A 7 -6.05 -11.83 6.18
CA ILE A 7 -4.81 -11.07 6.27
C ILE A 7 -4.73 -10.16 5.07
N ASP A 8 -4.56 -8.87 5.31
CA ASP A 8 -4.19 -7.89 4.30
C ASP A 8 -2.67 -7.86 4.18
N VAL A 9 -2.12 -8.47 3.12
CA VAL A 9 -0.66 -8.58 2.98
C VAL A 9 0.01 -7.30 2.51
N HIS A 10 -0.74 -6.29 2.08
CA HIS A 10 -0.20 -5.07 1.50
C HIS A 10 -1.03 -3.88 1.99
N SER A 11 -0.51 -3.21 3.02
CA SER A 11 -1.04 -1.94 3.52
C SER A 11 0.09 -0.97 3.84
N HIS A 12 -0.20 0.33 3.90
CA HIS A 12 0.77 1.37 4.20
C HIS A 12 0.31 2.21 5.39
N PHE A 13 1.16 2.33 6.41
CA PHE A 13 0.90 3.13 7.62
C PHE A 13 2.03 4.14 7.86
N PHE A 14 2.45 4.82 6.81
CA PHE A 14 3.41 5.92 6.87
C PHE A 14 2.69 7.28 6.73
N ASN A 15 3.40 8.38 6.94
CA ASN A 15 2.85 9.72 6.77
C ASN A 15 3.82 10.65 6.01
N ALA A 16 3.47 11.93 5.87
CA ALA A 16 4.25 12.92 5.12
C ALA A 16 5.66 13.15 5.67
N SER A 17 5.94 12.76 6.90
CA SER A 17 7.30 12.84 7.45
C SER A 17 8.20 11.68 7.00
N ASP A 18 7.63 10.56 6.54
CA ASP A 18 8.37 9.34 6.16
C ASP A 18 8.94 9.35 4.75
N VAL A 19 8.27 10.08 3.88
CA VAL A 19 8.49 10.06 2.44
C VAL A 19 8.65 11.48 1.93
N ASN A 20 9.33 11.63 0.80
CA ASN A 20 9.28 12.87 0.05
C ASN A 20 7.89 13.05 -0.58
N VAL A 21 6.95 13.55 0.23
CA VAL A 21 5.55 13.69 -0.16
C VAL A 21 5.37 14.62 -1.35
N GLN A 22 6.20 15.67 -1.45
CA GLN A 22 6.13 16.62 -2.56
C GLN A 22 6.44 15.94 -3.89
N GLY A 23 7.59 15.27 -3.99
CA GLY A 23 8.04 14.61 -5.20
C GLY A 23 7.15 13.41 -5.53
N TYR A 24 6.75 12.64 -4.53
CA TYR A 24 5.83 11.52 -4.74
C TYR A 24 4.49 11.98 -5.34
N VAL A 25 3.85 13.00 -4.75
CA VAL A 25 2.56 13.51 -5.24
C VAL A 25 2.73 14.30 -6.56
N ALA A 26 3.72 15.16 -6.68
CA ALA A 26 3.90 15.99 -7.87
C ALA A 26 4.35 15.18 -9.10
N GLU A 27 5.29 14.25 -8.91
CA GLU A 27 5.87 13.48 -10.01
C GLU A 27 5.07 12.20 -10.23
N SER A 28 4.97 11.34 -9.22
CA SER A 28 4.37 10.00 -9.40
C SER A 28 2.86 10.07 -9.62
N TRP A 29 2.13 10.83 -8.81
CA TRP A 29 0.70 11.00 -9.06
C TRP A 29 0.42 11.99 -10.18
N GLY A 30 1.17 13.10 -10.24
CA GLY A 30 0.95 14.13 -11.24
C GLY A 30 0.99 13.61 -12.68
N HIS A 31 1.95 12.75 -13.03
CA HIS A 31 2.03 12.21 -14.38
C HIS A 31 0.96 11.14 -14.67
N SER A 32 0.46 10.45 -13.65
CA SER A 32 -0.60 9.43 -13.76
C SER A 32 -2.02 10.02 -13.83
N MET A 33 -2.17 11.32 -13.57
CA MET A 33 -3.46 12.00 -13.47
C MET A 33 -3.81 12.81 -14.72
N SER A 34 -5.09 13.15 -14.88
CA SER A 34 -5.55 13.93 -16.04
C SER A 34 -4.85 15.30 -16.11
N PRO A 35 -4.62 15.85 -17.31
CA PRO A 35 -4.02 17.19 -17.45
C PRO A 35 -4.76 18.29 -16.68
N ALA A 36 -6.08 18.16 -16.50
CA ALA A 36 -6.88 19.10 -15.73
C ALA A 36 -6.65 19.02 -14.21
N ALA A 37 -6.30 17.83 -13.69
CA ALA A 37 -6.01 17.63 -12.27
C ALA A 37 -4.58 18.03 -11.88
N GLN A 38 -3.63 18.01 -12.82
CA GLN A 38 -2.22 18.30 -12.57
C GLN A 38 -1.94 19.63 -11.84
N PRO A 39 -2.59 20.77 -12.18
CA PRO A 39 -2.38 22.02 -11.46
C PRO A 39 -2.77 21.93 -9.97
N PHE A 40 -3.86 21.22 -9.66
CA PHE A 40 -4.28 21.02 -8.28
C PHE A 40 -3.33 20.09 -7.53
N ILE A 41 -2.91 18.98 -8.15
CA ILE A 41 -1.95 18.03 -7.57
C ILE A 41 -0.63 18.74 -7.23
N TYR A 42 -0.14 19.61 -8.11
CA TYR A 42 1.06 20.38 -7.84
C TYR A 42 0.92 21.34 -6.65
N VAL A 43 -0.24 21.96 -6.47
CA VAL A 43 -0.49 22.81 -5.29
C VAL A 43 -0.68 21.97 -4.02
N LEU A 44 -1.34 20.82 -4.13
CA LEU A 44 -1.53 19.89 -3.03
C LEU A 44 -0.18 19.34 -2.55
N SER A 45 0.72 18.98 -3.45
CA SER A 45 2.05 18.48 -3.09
C SER A 45 2.87 19.53 -2.33
N GLN A 46 2.83 20.80 -2.76
CA GLN A 46 3.47 21.91 -2.06
C GLN A 46 2.85 22.19 -0.68
N ALA A 47 1.51 22.09 -0.58
CA ALA A 47 0.82 22.27 0.68
C ALA A 47 1.16 21.15 1.67
N LEU A 48 1.21 19.90 1.19
CA LEU A 48 1.62 18.74 1.99
C LEU A 48 3.06 18.86 2.48
N ASP A 49 3.98 19.25 1.62
CA ASP A 49 5.39 19.49 1.98
C ASP A 49 5.52 20.54 3.09
N SER A 50 4.83 21.66 2.95
CA SER A 50 4.82 22.73 3.96
C SER A 50 4.25 22.28 5.29
N LEU A 51 3.34 21.30 5.30
CA LEU A 51 2.73 20.76 6.51
C LEU A 51 3.51 19.58 7.09
N ALA A 52 4.30 18.87 6.28
CA ALA A 52 5.10 17.72 6.69
C ALA A 52 6.07 18.06 7.83
N GLU A 53 6.62 19.28 7.85
CA GLU A 53 7.45 19.81 8.95
C GLU A 53 6.74 19.81 10.31
N SER A 54 5.41 19.95 10.30
CA SER A 54 4.57 20.01 11.50
C SER A 54 3.94 18.67 11.89
N VAL A 55 4.09 17.65 11.04
CA VAL A 55 3.67 16.28 11.35
C VAL A 55 4.70 15.67 12.29
N LYS A 56 4.25 14.92 13.30
CA LYS A 56 5.18 14.25 14.21
C LYS A 56 6.07 13.29 13.43
N THR A 57 7.38 13.48 13.58
CA THR A 57 8.38 12.54 13.05
C THR A 57 8.27 11.20 13.76
N ALA A 58 8.79 10.15 13.13
CA ALA A 58 8.80 8.80 13.69
C ALA A 58 9.47 8.74 15.08
N ALA A 59 10.53 9.54 15.30
CA ALA A 59 11.21 9.61 16.60
C ALA A 59 10.31 10.18 17.70
N VAL A 60 9.60 11.26 17.41
CA VAL A 60 8.68 11.91 18.37
C VAL A 60 7.49 11.00 18.65
N GLU A 61 6.92 10.36 17.62
CA GLU A 61 5.83 9.39 17.78
C GLU A 61 6.26 8.17 18.60
N TYR A 62 7.45 7.61 18.33
CA TYR A 62 8.01 6.51 19.11
C TYR A 62 8.17 6.86 20.59
N GLN A 63 8.71 8.03 20.90
CA GLN A 63 8.87 8.49 22.29
C GLN A 63 7.51 8.64 22.99
N TYR A 64 6.53 9.24 22.30
CA TYR A 64 5.17 9.40 22.83
C TYR A 64 4.51 8.06 23.14
N LEU A 65 4.50 7.12 22.18
CA LEU A 65 3.86 5.82 22.34
C LEU A 65 4.58 4.94 23.36
N SER A 66 5.91 4.98 23.41
CA SER A 66 6.70 4.26 24.42
C SER A 66 6.41 4.78 25.83
N GLY A 67 6.26 6.11 25.98
CA GLY A 67 5.87 6.73 27.24
C GLY A 67 4.49 6.29 27.71
N LEU A 68 3.50 6.24 26.79
CA LEU A 68 2.17 5.71 27.10
C LEU A 68 2.20 4.23 27.50
N ALA A 69 2.96 3.42 26.78
CA ALA A 69 3.10 1.99 27.07
C ALA A 69 3.72 1.74 28.46
N ALA A 70 4.71 2.55 28.86
CA ALA A 70 5.32 2.47 30.19
C ALA A 70 4.37 2.95 31.29
N ALA A 71 3.61 4.03 31.07
CA ALA A 71 2.72 4.62 32.07
C ALA A 71 1.46 3.80 32.36
N ASN A 72 0.98 3.01 31.39
CA ASN A 72 -0.21 2.15 31.54
C ASN A 72 0.01 0.90 32.42
N THR A 73 1.13 0.81 33.13
CA THR A 73 1.38 -0.26 34.10
C THR A 73 0.66 -0.02 35.45
N ASP A 74 0.24 1.21 35.76
CA ASP A 74 -0.27 1.60 37.09
C ASP A 74 -1.67 2.26 37.11
N THR A 75 -2.31 2.55 35.98
CA THR A 75 -3.60 3.27 35.95
C THR A 75 -4.76 2.40 35.47
N ALA A 76 -5.77 2.25 36.34
CA ALA A 76 -6.99 1.49 36.10
C ALA A 76 -8.01 2.24 35.21
N LEU A 77 -7.59 2.77 34.05
CA LEU A 77 -8.55 3.22 33.04
C LEU A 77 -9.16 1.98 32.38
N SER A 78 -10.49 1.99 32.20
CA SER A 78 -11.13 0.94 31.42
C SER A 78 -10.65 0.99 29.97
N LEU A 79 -10.58 -0.17 29.31
CA LEU A 79 -10.25 -0.27 27.89
C LEU A 79 -11.15 0.62 27.02
N GLU A 80 -12.41 0.79 27.43
CA GLU A 80 -13.41 1.59 26.75
C GLU A 80 -13.11 3.10 26.84
N SER A 81 -12.69 3.59 28.02
CA SER A 81 -12.26 4.98 28.19
C SER A 81 -10.98 5.28 27.40
N MET A 82 -10.02 4.35 27.35
CA MET A 82 -8.82 4.51 26.52
C MET A 82 -9.18 4.57 25.04
N LYS A 83 -10.06 3.68 24.57
CA LYS A 83 -10.54 3.69 23.18
C LYS A 83 -11.18 5.03 22.84
N ALA A 84 -12.12 5.51 23.67
CA ALA A 84 -12.80 6.78 23.44
C ALA A 84 -11.82 7.97 23.43
N SER A 85 -10.79 7.97 24.29
CA SER A 85 -9.76 9.01 24.31
C SER A 85 -8.92 9.02 23.04
N PHE A 86 -8.59 7.85 22.49
CA PHE A 86 -7.87 7.77 21.22
C PHE A 86 -8.74 8.22 20.04
N ASP A 87 -10.01 7.82 20.02
CA ASP A 87 -10.96 8.25 18.98
C ASP A 87 -11.14 9.77 18.99
N GLN A 88 -11.33 10.36 20.19
CA GLN A 88 -11.41 11.81 20.33
C GLN A 88 -10.13 12.52 19.85
N SER A 89 -8.96 11.91 20.09
CA SER A 89 -7.67 12.45 19.66
C SER A 89 -7.51 12.41 18.14
N ILE A 90 -7.99 11.34 17.48
CA ILE A 90 -8.06 11.24 16.02
C ILE A 90 -8.97 12.33 15.46
N GLU A 91 -10.20 12.45 15.95
CA GLU A 91 -11.17 13.43 15.44
C GLU A 91 -10.65 14.87 15.59
N THR A 92 -10.07 15.19 16.75
CA THR A 92 -9.47 16.52 17.01
C THR A 92 -8.29 16.79 16.08
N HIS A 93 -7.43 15.80 15.84
CA HIS A 93 -6.29 15.92 14.93
C HIS A 93 -6.72 16.10 13.48
N MET A 94 -7.77 15.39 13.05
CA MET A 94 -8.34 15.51 11.71
C MET A 94 -8.95 16.90 11.49
N ASP A 95 -9.68 17.45 12.46
CA ASP A 95 -10.21 18.82 12.39
C ASP A 95 -9.08 19.85 12.23
N ALA A 96 -8.03 19.74 13.05
CA ALA A 96 -6.88 20.62 12.99
C ALA A 96 -6.12 20.50 11.65
N SER A 97 -5.97 19.27 11.15
CA SER A 97 -5.27 19.01 9.88
C SER A 97 -6.07 19.50 8.68
N ALA A 98 -7.39 19.34 8.67
CA ALA A 98 -8.26 19.87 7.63
C ALA A 98 -8.19 21.41 7.54
N GLN A 99 -8.23 22.09 8.69
CA GLN A 99 -8.08 23.56 8.74
C GLN A 99 -6.71 24.03 8.25
N ARG A 100 -5.63 23.35 8.64
CA ARG A 100 -4.26 23.70 8.20
C ARG A 100 -4.08 23.46 6.71
N LEU A 101 -4.52 22.31 6.20
CA LEU A 101 -4.47 21.98 4.78
C LEU A 101 -5.25 22.99 3.95
N PHE A 102 -6.46 23.34 4.37
CA PHE A 102 -7.25 24.39 3.71
C PHE A 102 -6.49 25.70 3.59
N LYS A 103 -5.89 26.19 4.70
CA LYS A 103 -5.13 27.44 4.71
C LYS A 103 -3.92 27.39 3.78
N GLU A 104 -3.20 26.27 3.73
CA GLU A 104 -2.06 26.12 2.82
C GLU A 104 -2.49 26.04 1.35
N LEU A 105 -3.61 25.37 1.05
CA LEU A 105 -4.19 25.35 -0.30
C LEU A 105 -4.66 26.75 -0.71
N GLU A 106 -5.36 27.48 0.16
CA GLU A 106 -5.86 28.83 -0.12
C GLU A 106 -4.74 29.82 -0.47
N LYS A 107 -3.62 29.79 0.27
CA LYS A 107 -2.42 30.60 -0.03
C LYS A 107 -1.85 30.38 -1.44
N ARG A 108 -2.14 29.24 -2.06
CA ARG A 108 -1.54 28.77 -3.33
C ARG A 108 -2.57 28.68 -4.46
N ASP A 109 -3.69 29.39 -4.35
CA ASP A 109 -4.80 29.36 -5.31
C ASP A 109 -5.41 27.95 -5.48
N GLY A 110 -5.38 27.15 -4.40
CA GLY A 110 -5.88 25.78 -4.38
C GLY A 110 -7.38 25.69 -4.65
N LYS A 111 -8.18 26.71 -4.29
CA LYS A 111 -9.63 26.74 -4.55
C LYS A 111 -9.95 26.72 -6.04
N ALA A 112 -9.33 27.61 -6.83
CA ALA A 112 -9.57 27.69 -8.26
C ALA A 112 -9.12 26.41 -8.97
N LYS A 113 -7.95 25.89 -8.60
CA LYS A 113 -7.38 24.67 -9.17
C LYS A 113 -8.19 23.42 -8.82
N TYR A 114 -8.63 23.31 -7.57
CA TYR A 114 -9.54 22.25 -7.13
C TYR A 114 -10.83 22.26 -7.95
N ARG A 115 -11.46 23.45 -8.06
CA ARG A 115 -12.69 23.62 -8.82
C ARG A 115 -12.53 23.19 -10.29
N ALA A 116 -11.45 23.61 -10.94
CA ALA A 116 -11.18 23.24 -12.33
C ALA A 116 -11.03 21.71 -12.49
N ALA A 117 -10.29 21.06 -11.58
CA ALA A 117 -10.14 19.60 -11.60
C ALA A 117 -11.48 18.87 -11.37
N ALA A 118 -12.27 19.35 -10.41
CA ALA A 118 -13.58 18.80 -10.08
C ALA A 118 -14.61 18.98 -11.22
N GLU A 119 -14.61 20.14 -11.89
CA GLU A 119 -15.47 20.43 -13.03
C GLU A 119 -15.12 19.55 -14.25
N ASP A 120 -13.83 19.33 -14.52
CA ASP A 120 -13.39 18.40 -15.58
C ASP A 120 -13.85 16.97 -15.30
N GLU A 121 -13.61 16.47 -14.08
CA GLU A 121 -14.00 15.12 -13.71
C GLU A 121 -15.52 14.90 -13.80
N LEU A 122 -16.29 15.84 -13.25
CA LEU A 122 -17.74 15.82 -13.36
C LEU A 122 -18.19 15.85 -14.83
N GLY A 123 -17.54 16.66 -15.66
CA GLY A 123 -17.79 16.73 -17.09
C GLY A 123 -17.52 15.41 -17.82
N GLN A 124 -16.44 14.72 -17.49
CA GLN A 124 -16.11 13.39 -18.02
C GLN A 124 -17.16 12.34 -17.61
N ARG A 125 -17.56 12.34 -16.34
CA ARG A 125 -18.61 11.44 -15.83
C ARG A 125 -19.96 11.69 -16.50
N ILE A 126 -20.36 12.95 -16.68
CA ILE A 126 -21.61 13.29 -17.39
C ILE A 126 -21.58 12.79 -18.83
N LYS A 127 -20.42 12.85 -19.53
CA LYS A 127 -20.32 12.29 -20.89
C LYS A 127 -20.60 10.78 -20.91
N VAL A 128 -20.12 10.04 -19.90
CA VAL A 128 -20.43 8.61 -19.72
C VAL A 128 -21.91 8.40 -19.34
N LEU A 129 -22.44 9.22 -18.43
CA LEU A 129 -23.80 9.11 -17.90
C LEU A 129 -24.91 9.69 -18.79
N LYS A 130 -24.60 10.43 -19.86
CA LYS A 130 -25.60 10.89 -20.85
C LYS A 130 -26.36 9.74 -21.56
N ALA A 131 -25.99 8.49 -21.29
CA ALA A 131 -26.76 7.29 -21.59
C ALA A 131 -27.94 7.02 -20.61
N VAL A 132 -28.04 7.76 -19.50
CA VAL A 132 -29.05 7.59 -18.44
C VAL A 132 -30.03 8.77 -18.44
N PRO A 133 -31.30 8.57 -18.78
CA PRO A 133 -32.32 9.62 -18.72
C PRO A 133 -32.50 10.16 -17.29
N ASN A 134 -32.57 11.49 -17.14
CA ASN A 134 -32.90 12.22 -15.89
C ASN A 134 -31.78 12.39 -14.83
N ALA A 135 -30.50 12.16 -15.15
CA ALA A 135 -29.42 12.51 -14.23
C ALA A 135 -29.31 14.04 -14.05
N VAL A 136 -29.53 14.54 -12.83
CA VAL A 136 -29.28 15.95 -12.48
C VAL A 136 -27.80 16.11 -12.13
N PRO A 137 -27.04 16.99 -12.81
CA PRO A 137 -25.65 17.26 -12.45
C PRO A 137 -25.58 17.79 -11.00
N ALA A 138 -24.85 17.10 -10.13
CA ALA A 138 -24.50 17.66 -8.83
C ALA A 138 -23.60 18.88 -9.04
N ALA A 139 -23.79 19.95 -8.26
CA ALA A 139 -22.88 21.08 -8.25
C ALA A 139 -21.51 20.64 -7.71
N VAL A 140 -20.42 21.16 -8.28
CA VAL A 140 -19.08 20.98 -7.72
C VAL A 140 -19.02 21.63 -6.34
N PRO A 141 -18.66 20.90 -5.28
CA PRO A 141 -18.54 21.48 -3.95
C PRO A 141 -17.41 22.51 -3.91
N GLU A 142 -17.57 23.57 -3.11
CA GLU A 142 -16.48 24.51 -2.87
C GLU A 142 -15.42 23.88 -1.95
N LEU A 143 -14.14 24.14 -2.23
CA LEU A 143 -13.06 23.75 -1.34
C LEU A 143 -13.20 24.50 -0.01
N SER A 144 -13.40 23.77 1.08
CA SER A 144 -13.54 24.31 2.45
C SER A 144 -12.90 23.36 3.49
N PRO A 145 -12.65 23.81 4.73
CA PRO A 145 -12.23 22.93 5.81
C PRO A 145 -13.19 21.75 6.03
N GLU A 146 -14.50 21.96 5.90
CA GLU A 146 -15.54 20.94 6.08
C GLU A 146 -15.50 19.90 4.95
N LEU A 147 -15.26 20.33 3.70
CA LEU A 147 -15.06 19.40 2.59
C LEU A 147 -13.83 18.52 2.82
N ILE A 148 -12.70 19.13 3.18
CA ILE A 148 -11.46 18.39 3.47
C ILE A 148 -11.71 17.43 4.62
N ARG A 149 -12.28 17.91 5.74
CA ARG A 149 -12.59 17.07 6.90
C ARG A 149 -13.48 15.89 6.53
N ARG A 150 -14.53 16.12 5.72
CA ARG A 150 -15.41 15.06 5.22
C ARG A 150 -14.67 14.05 4.36
N ALA A 151 -13.74 14.49 3.49
CA ALA A 151 -12.91 13.59 2.70
C ALA A 151 -12.00 12.74 3.60
N MET A 152 -11.37 13.35 4.60
CA MET A 152 -10.55 12.65 5.58
C MET A 152 -11.37 11.64 6.41
N SER A 153 -12.64 11.96 6.69
CA SER A 153 -13.56 11.15 7.48
C SER A 153 -14.49 10.30 6.65
N GLN A 154 -14.09 9.88 5.44
CA GLN A 154 -14.81 8.92 4.61
C GLN A 154 -15.00 7.59 5.37
N ASN A 155 -16.04 7.62 6.22
CA ASN A 155 -16.37 6.67 7.27
C ASN A 155 -17.59 5.84 6.91
N ALA A 156 -18.40 6.31 5.96
CA ALA A 156 -19.62 5.65 5.55
C ALA A 156 -19.28 4.63 4.48
N ARG A 157 -19.34 3.35 4.85
CA ARG A 157 -19.79 2.34 3.91
C ARG A 157 -21.11 2.84 3.35
N ARG A 158 -21.10 3.28 2.10
CA ARG A 158 -22.37 3.38 1.40
C ARG A 158 -22.86 1.93 1.32
N PRO A 159 -24.07 1.61 1.81
CA PRO A 159 -24.73 0.39 1.36
C PRO A 159 -24.60 0.36 -0.16
N PHE A 160 -24.48 -0.83 -0.75
CA PHE A 160 -24.55 -1.01 -2.19
C PHE A 160 -25.97 -0.66 -2.66
N ASP A 161 -26.38 0.59 -2.47
CA ASP A 161 -27.66 1.11 -2.83
C ASP A 161 -27.53 1.53 -4.29
N LYS A 162 -28.24 0.79 -5.15
CA LYS A 162 -28.33 1.04 -6.58
C LYS A 162 -29.03 2.38 -6.89
N SER A 163 -29.45 3.14 -5.87
CA SER A 163 -30.05 4.45 -6.05
C SER A 163 -28.98 5.50 -6.38
N LEU A 164 -29.00 5.96 -7.64
CA LEU A 164 -28.23 7.08 -8.22
C LEU A 164 -28.46 8.45 -7.53
N THR A 165 -28.97 8.48 -6.30
CA THR A 165 -29.50 9.70 -5.66
C THR A 165 -28.47 10.45 -4.81
N ALA A 166 -27.40 9.80 -4.35
CA ALA A 166 -26.30 10.48 -3.67
C ALA A 166 -25.29 11.01 -4.70
N ALA A 167 -24.90 12.28 -4.57
CA ALA A 167 -23.82 12.83 -5.39
C ALA A 167 -22.58 11.91 -5.28
N PRO A 168 -22.02 11.45 -6.40
CA PRO A 168 -20.86 10.57 -6.37
C PRO A 168 -19.64 11.39 -5.93
N SER A 169 -18.76 10.82 -5.11
CA SER A 169 -17.50 11.50 -4.79
C SER A 169 -16.63 11.63 -6.02
N LEU A 170 -15.91 12.73 -6.11
CA LEU A 170 -14.95 12.95 -7.19
C LEU A 170 -13.59 12.36 -6.76
N ARG A 171 -12.80 11.84 -7.70
CA ARG A 171 -11.41 11.39 -7.46
C ARG A 171 -10.57 12.52 -6.86
N VAL A 172 -10.87 13.77 -7.20
CA VAL A 172 -10.23 14.94 -6.56
C VAL A 172 -10.54 15.08 -5.06
N ASP A 173 -11.71 14.61 -4.58
CA ASP A 173 -12.00 14.49 -3.14
C ASP A 173 -11.10 13.43 -2.50
N GLY A 174 -10.86 12.33 -3.22
CA GLY A 174 -9.94 11.27 -2.81
C GLY A 174 -8.51 11.76 -2.55
N LEU A 175 -8.04 12.73 -3.35
CA LEU A 175 -6.74 13.37 -3.12
C LEU A 175 -6.68 14.08 -1.76
N LEU A 176 -7.80 14.68 -1.33
CA LEU A 176 -7.92 15.34 -0.01
C LEU A 176 -7.95 14.30 1.12
N ALA A 177 -8.61 13.16 0.91
CA ALA A 177 -8.62 12.05 1.86
C ALA A 177 -7.20 11.51 2.09
N PHE A 178 -6.48 11.20 1.01
CA PHE A 178 -5.07 10.78 1.07
C PHE A 178 -4.20 11.82 1.78
N ALA A 179 -4.34 13.10 1.42
CA ALA A 179 -3.60 14.18 2.07
C ALA A 179 -3.88 14.21 3.59
N GLY A 180 -5.11 13.96 4.01
CA GLY A 180 -5.44 13.79 5.42
C GLY A 180 -4.69 12.68 6.12
N TYR A 181 -4.69 11.47 5.55
CA TYR A 181 -3.95 10.34 6.11
C TYR A 181 -2.44 10.57 6.13
N MET A 182 -1.91 11.31 5.17
CA MET A 182 -0.51 11.76 5.15
C MET A 182 -0.19 12.77 6.25
N LEU A 183 -1.18 13.46 6.81
CA LEU A 183 -1.00 14.39 7.94
C LEU A 183 -1.27 13.76 9.31
N ASN A 184 -1.77 12.52 9.33
CA ASN A 184 -2.03 11.77 10.55
C ASN A 184 -0.75 11.10 11.10
N GLU A 185 -0.78 10.79 12.39
CA GLU A 185 0.21 9.90 13.01
C GLU A 185 -0.03 8.45 12.56
N ARG A 186 1.02 7.62 12.56
CA ARG A 186 0.95 6.25 12.03
C ARG A 186 0.02 5.38 12.85
N TRP A 187 0.02 5.55 14.18
CA TRP A 187 -0.93 4.87 15.06
C TRP A 187 -2.39 5.26 14.79
N MET A 188 -2.65 6.51 14.40
CA MET A 188 -4.00 6.99 14.07
C MET A 188 -4.50 6.32 12.78
N ASN A 189 -3.62 6.22 11.78
CA ASN A 189 -3.91 5.52 10.52
C ASN A 189 -4.17 4.03 10.76
N LEU A 190 -3.33 3.36 11.55
CA LEU A 190 -3.52 1.96 11.91
C LEU A 190 -4.84 1.73 12.67
N ARG A 191 -5.18 2.61 13.61
CA ARG A 191 -6.44 2.53 14.36
C ARG A 191 -7.65 2.73 13.45
N SER A 192 -7.62 3.73 12.58
CA SER A 192 -8.69 4.01 11.61
C SER A 192 -8.90 2.82 10.67
N TYR A 193 -7.80 2.23 10.17
CA TYR A 193 -7.82 1.01 9.38
C TYR A 193 -8.46 -0.16 10.14
N GLN A 194 -7.98 -0.44 11.36
CA GLN A 194 -8.46 -1.56 12.17
C GLN A 194 -9.95 -1.41 12.51
N GLN A 195 -10.39 -0.20 12.82
CA GLN A 195 -11.80 0.06 13.09
C GLN A 195 -12.66 -0.32 11.88
N LYS A 196 -12.32 0.23 10.72
CA LYS A 196 -13.13 0.08 9.51
C LYS A 196 -13.11 -1.33 8.92
N TYR A 197 -11.99 -2.03 9.01
CA TYR A 197 -11.86 -3.37 8.46
C TYR A 197 -12.16 -4.50 9.42
N SER A 198 -12.13 -4.26 10.73
CA SER A 198 -12.18 -5.35 11.72
C SER A 198 -13.24 -5.20 12.81
N THR A 199 -13.50 -3.99 13.32
CA THR A 199 -14.33 -3.83 14.53
C THR A 199 -15.65 -3.08 14.33
N ASP A 200 -15.77 -2.26 13.30
CA ASP A 200 -17.02 -1.56 12.98
C ASP A 200 -18.14 -2.55 12.64
N ASP A 201 -19.39 -2.14 12.85
CA ASP A 201 -20.53 -2.96 12.50
C ASP A 201 -20.53 -3.31 10.99
N GLY A 202 -20.60 -4.61 10.73
CA GLY A 202 -20.53 -5.17 9.38
C GLY A 202 -19.11 -5.29 8.82
N ALA A 203 -18.05 -4.85 9.51
CA ALA A 203 -16.66 -4.95 9.08
C ALA A 203 -16.34 -6.33 8.46
N PHE A 204 -15.50 -6.36 7.42
CA PHE A 204 -15.18 -7.63 6.75
C PHE A 204 -14.55 -8.62 7.74
N GLY A 205 -13.78 -8.10 8.70
CA GLY A 205 -13.05 -8.85 9.71
C GLY A 205 -11.66 -9.23 9.21
N ILE A 206 -10.84 -8.22 8.92
CA ILE A 206 -9.40 -8.42 8.75
C ILE A 206 -8.81 -8.75 10.12
N ASP A 207 -8.07 -9.85 10.24
CA ASP A 207 -7.43 -10.31 11.47
C ASP A 207 -6.00 -9.81 11.60
N ALA A 208 -5.33 -9.53 10.48
CA ALA A 208 -4.01 -8.90 10.46
C ALA A 208 -3.77 -8.06 9.19
N ALA A 209 -2.89 -7.07 9.30
CA ALA A 209 -2.44 -6.25 8.19
C ALA A 209 -0.91 -6.15 8.16
N PHE A 210 -0.32 -6.26 6.98
CA PHE A 210 1.13 -6.18 6.81
C PHE A 210 1.54 -4.79 6.35
N GLY A 211 2.11 -4.03 7.29
CA GLY A 211 2.48 -2.62 7.12
C GLY A 211 3.79 -2.47 6.37
N SER A 212 3.72 -2.17 5.08
CA SER A 212 4.88 -1.96 4.22
C SER A 212 5.40 -0.54 4.32
N LEU A 213 6.68 -0.37 4.69
CA LEU A 213 7.39 0.90 4.51
C LEU A 213 7.90 1.00 3.07
N VAL A 214 8.03 2.23 2.56
CA VAL A 214 8.62 2.47 1.24
C VAL A 214 9.71 3.52 1.37
N ASP A 215 10.84 3.28 0.72
CA ASP A 215 11.97 4.22 0.65
C ASP A 215 12.01 4.82 -0.76
N PHE A 216 11.58 6.08 -0.86
CA PHE A 216 11.58 6.86 -2.10
C PHE A 216 12.77 7.81 -2.21
N ASP A 217 13.73 7.73 -1.29
CA ASP A 217 14.90 8.62 -1.30
C ASP A 217 15.71 8.43 -2.61
N TYR A 218 16.66 9.33 -2.85
CA TYR A 218 17.46 9.48 -4.06
C TYR A 218 16.80 10.30 -5.18
N TRP A 219 15.56 10.00 -5.56
CA TRP A 219 14.98 10.58 -6.78
C TRP A 219 14.21 11.87 -6.58
N PHE A 220 13.53 11.98 -5.44
CA PHE A 220 12.76 13.17 -5.12
C PHE A 220 13.65 14.18 -4.37
N ALA A 221 13.55 15.46 -4.74
CA ALA A 221 14.56 16.49 -4.46
C ALA A 221 14.68 16.98 -3.00
N CYS A 222 13.92 16.41 -2.07
CA CYS A 222 13.80 16.84 -0.66
C CYS A 222 14.06 15.66 0.29
N PRO A 223 14.79 15.86 1.39
CA PRO A 223 14.98 14.80 2.39
C PRO A 223 13.69 14.52 3.17
N CYS A 224 13.49 13.26 3.56
CA CYS A 224 12.44 12.91 4.51
C CYS A 224 12.72 13.51 5.90
N TYR A 225 11.66 13.88 6.63
CA TYR A 225 11.77 14.45 7.98
C TYR A 225 12.03 13.37 9.06
N SER A 226 11.60 12.14 8.81
CA SER A 226 11.81 11.00 9.69
C SER A 226 12.99 10.16 9.23
N ALA A 227 13.98 9.98 10.10
CA ALA A 227 15.07 9.05 9.86
C ALA A 227 14.53 7.61 9.74
N ARG A 228 14.97 6.86 8.72
CA ARG A 228 14.49 5.48 8.44
C ARG A 228 14.66 4.52 9.63
N SER A 229 15.71 4.70 10.44
CA SER A 229 15.91 3.92 11.66
C SER A 229 14.82 4.18 12.70
N ASP A 230 14.27 5.39 12.78
CA ASP A 230 13.16 5.70 13.68
C ASP A 230 11.81 5.28 13.08
N GLN A 231 11.65 5.36 11.75
CA GLN A 231 10.51 4.73 11.05
C GLN A 231 10.45 3.23 11.37
N MET A 232 11.59 2.55 11.33
CA MET A 232 11.69 1.13 11.66
C MET A 232 11.21 0.85 13.10
N LYS A 233 11.69 1.64 14.07
CA LYS A 233 11.36 1.48 15.49
C LYS A 233 9.89 1.76 15.78
N VAL A 234 9.31 2.83 15.23
CA VAL A 234 7.89 3.15 15.48
C VAL A 234 6.97 2.08 14.90
N MET A 235 7.26 1.55 13.71
CA MET A 235 6.48 0.46 13.13
C MET A 235 6.61 -0.84 13.95
N ALA A 236 7.80 -1.15 14.48
CA ALA A 236 7.99 -2.29 15.39
C ALA A 236 7.17 -2.13 16.68
N LEU A 237 7.16 -0.91 17.24
CA LEU A 237 6.36 -0.58 18.42
C LEU A 237 4.86 -0.68 18.13
N LEU A 238 4.38 -0.21 16.98
CA LEU A 238 2.98 -0.36 16.57
C LEU A 238 2.61 -1.83 16.42
N SER A 239 3.50 -2.65 15.88
CA SER A 239 3.29 -4.09 15.78
C SER A 239 3.10 -4.73 17.15
N TYR A 240 3.96 -4.40 18.11
CA TYR A 240 3.84 -4.83 19.51
C TYR A 240 2.55 -4.34 20.16
N LEU A 241 2.27 -3.02 20.12
CA LEU A 241 1.10 -2.41 20.76
C LEU A 241 -0.23 -2.87 20.16
N SER A 242 -0.23 -3.32 18.90
CA SER A 242 -1.41 -3.87 18.24
C SER A 242 -1.65 -5.35 18.55
N GLY A 243 -0.82 -5.98 19.38
CA GLY A 243 -0.92 -7.41 19.72
C GLY A 243 -0.71 -8.33 18.52
N GLY A 244 0.09 -7.88 17.54
CA GLY A 244 0.32 -8.60 16.29
C GLY A 244 -0.77 -8.39 15.24
N TYR A 245 -1.75 -7.51 15.44
CA TYR A 245 -2.67 -7.13 14.37
C TYR A 245 -1.91 -6.53 13.16
N MET A 246 -0.89 -5.71 13.40
CA MET A 246 -0.01 -5.22 12.34
C MET A 246 1.38 -5.85 12.44
N LEU A 247 1.89 -6.39 11.32
CA LEU A 247 3.27 -6.86 11.21
C LEU A 247 4.01 -6.08 10.11
N PRO A 248 5.24 -5.60 10.34
CA PRO A 248 5.85 -4.63 9.44
C PRO A 248 6.77 -5.28 8.38
N LEU A 249 6.88 -4.63 7.22
CA LEU A 249 7.90 -4.87 6.20
C LEU A 249 8.82 -3.66 6.10
N VAL A 250 10.13 -3.90 6.08
CA VAL A 250 11.15 -2.84 6.09
C VAL A 250 11.38 -2.35 4.66
N GLY A 251 11.41 -1.04 4.46
CA GLY A 251 11.73 -0.46 3.16
C GLY A 251 13.21 -0.65 2.82
N TYR A 252 13.50 -1.01 1.57
CA TYR A 252 14.85 -1.03 1.02
C TYR A 252 14.87 -0.33 -0.33
N ASN A 253 15.78 0.62 -0.48
CA ASN A 253 16.06 1.29 -1.74
C ASN A 253 17.57 1.15 -2.03
N PRO A 254 17.96 0.44 -3.10
CA PRO A 254 19.35 0.21 -3.42
C PRO A 254 20.07 1.50 -3.83
N TRP A 255 19.36 2.52 -4.34
CA TRP A 255 19.97 3.82 -4.60
C TRP A 255 20.40 4.51 -3.32
N THR A 256 19.54 4.48 -2.31
CA THR A 256 19.87 5.06 -1.01
C THR A 256 20.95 4.26 -0.31
N ASP A 257 20.97 2.93 -0.47
CA ASP A 257 22.00 2.04 0.05
C ASP A 257 23.40 2.35 -0.52
N LEU A 258 23.47 2.63 -1.83
CA LEU A 258 24.72 3.06 -2.47
C LEU A 258 25.16 4.44 -1.98
N ASN A 259 24.23 5.39 -1.83
CA ASN A 259 24.53 6.74 -1.36
C ASN A 259 24.98 6.78 0.10
N ASN A 260 24.49 5.87 0.95
CA ASN A 260 24.81 5.80 2.37
C ASN A 260 25.79 4.67 2.71
N HIS A 261 26.49 4.11 1.73
CA HIS A 261 27.53 3.10 1.92
C HIS A 261 27.07 1.83 2.66
N GLY A 262 25.87 1.34 2.37
CA GLY A 262 25.36 0.06 2.89
C GLY A 262 24.53 0.17 4.18
N GLU A 263 24.25 1.37 4.67
CA GLU A 263 23.45 1.56 5.88
C GLU A 263 22.01 1.08 5.71
N SER A 264 21.42 1.21 4.50
CA SER A 264 20.05 0.73 4.25
C SER A 264 19.99 -0.80 4.36
N TYR A 265 20.98 -1.51 3.84
CA TYR A 265 21.09 -2.95 3.99
C TYR A 265 21.30 -3.37 5.45
N GLN A 266 22.09 -2.63 6.25
CA GLN A 266 22.20 -2.91 7.69
C GLN A 266 20.89 -2.66 8.43
N LEU A 267 20.11 -1.67 8.01
CA LEU A 267 18.79 -1.41 8.57
C LEU A 267 17.84 -2.58 8.31
N VAL A 268 17.85 -3.14 7.09
CA VAL A 268 17.08 -4.36 6.75
C VAL A 268 17.43 -5.51 7.70
N LYS A 269 18.73 -5.79 7.88
CA LYS A 269 19.17 -6.84 8.79
C LYS A 269 18.69 -6.61 10.22
N THR A 270 18.87 -5.38 10.70
CA THR A 270 18.47 -4.98 12.05
C THR A 270 16.96 -5.17 12.26
N ALA A 271 16.14 -4.75 11.29
CA ALA A 271 14.69 -4.88 11.33
C ALA A 271 14.26 -6.35 11.45
N ILE A 272 14.84 -7.19 10.59
CA ILE A 272 14.52 -8.62 10.46
C ILE A 272 15.01 -9.46 11.64
N GLU A 273 16.17 -9.13 12.20
CA GLU A 273 16.81 -9.89 13.28
C GLU A 273 16.32 -9.45 14.67
N ASN A 274 16.01 -8.15 14.85
CA ASN A 274 15.83 -7.57 16.19
C ASN A 274 14.46 -6.91 16.43
N PHE A 275 13.67 -6.64 15.39
CA PHE A 275 12.43 -5.86 15.51
C PHE A 275 11.19 -6.57 14.95
N GLY A 276 11.25 -7.90 14.77
CA GLY A 276 10.09 -8.71 14.40
C GLY A 276 9.54 -8.46 12.99
N TYR A 277 10.31 -7.85 12.10
CA TYR A 277 9.88 -7.63 10.71
C TYR A 277 9.72 -8.94 9.96
N ILE A 278 8.70 -9.00 9.11
CA ILE A 278 8.34 -10.24 8.39
C ILE A 278 8.72 -10.24 6.91
N GLY A 279 9.14 -9.11 6.36
CA GLY A 279 9.45 -8.96 4.95
C GLY A 279 10.24 -7.69 4.65
N VAL A 280 10.70 -7.59 3.41
CA VAL A 280 11.33 -6.39 2.86
C VAL A 280 10.44 -5.85 1.74
N LYS A 281 10.24 -4.53 1.67
CA LYS A 281 9.57 -3.86 0.56
C LYS A 281 10.59 -3.10 -0.28
N ILE A 282 10.58 -3.36 -1.58
CA ILE A 282 11.28 -2.55 -2.58
C ILE A 282 10.27 -1.85 -3.49
N TYR A 283 10.71 -0.79 -4.16
CA TYR A 283 9.88 0.01 -5.07
C TYR A 283 10.59 0.28 -6.40
N PRO A 284 10.67 -0.71 -7.30
CA PRO A 284 11.28 -0.55 -8.61
C PRO A 284 10.86 0.72 -9.39
N PRO A 285 9.60 1.20 -9.33
CA PRO A 285 9.18 2.40 -10.05
C PRO A 285 9.91 3.69 -9.66
N VAL A 286 10.71 3.70 -8.58
CA VAL A 286 11.72 4.75 -8.36
C VAL A 286 13.04 4.41 -9.07
N GLY A 287 13.00 4.06 -10.35
CA GLY A 287 14.18 4.13 -11.21
C GLY A 287 15.12 2.92 -11.24
N TYR A 288 14.66 1.69 -10.92
CA TYR A 288 15.50 0.49 -11.03
C TYR A 288 14.72 -0.78 -11.31
N TYR A 289 15.29 -1.71 -12.06
CA TYR A 289 14.78 -3.09 -12.13
C TYR A 289 15.20 -3.89 -10.88
N PRO A 290 14.43 -4.92 -10.50
CA PRO A 290 14.84 -5.89 -9.49
C PRO A 290 16.18 -6.59 -9.81
N TYR A 291 16.50 -6.73 -11.09
CA TYR A 291 17.80 -7.21 -11.58
C TYR A 291 18.01 -6.86 -13.06
N GLY A 292 19.27 -6.77 -13.49
CA GLY A 292 19.65 -6.50 -14.88
C GLY A 292 19.60 -5.02 -15.23
N ASN A 293 20.03 -4.19 -14.28
CA ASN A 293 20.04 -2.74 -14.39
C ASN A 293 21.11 -2.23 -15.37
N GLU A 294 22.14 -3.01 -15.70
CA GLU A 294 23.16 -2.64 -16.71
C GLU A 294 22.59 -2.29 -18.08
N GLU A 295 21.41 -2.81 -18.41
CA GLU A 295 20.69 -2.57 -19.67
C GLU A 295 19.84 -1.31 -19.65
N LEU A 296 19.73 -0.61 -18.52
CA LEU A 296 19.06 0.70 -18.47
C LEU A 296 19.82 1.69 -19.34
N ASN A 297 19.09 2.45 -20.15
CA ASN A 297 19.68 3.46 -21.01
C ASN A 297 20.39 4.52 -20.16
N LYS A 298 21.73 4.56 -20.24
CA LYS A 298 22.60 5.42 -19.44
C LYS A 298 22.45 6.91 -19.75
N ASP A 299 21.76 7.25 -20.83
CA ASP A 299 21.61 8.64 -21.31
C ASP A 299 20.41 9.38 -20.72
N GLY A 300 19.63 8.73 -19.84
CA GLY A 300 18.57 9.41 -19.10
C GLY A 300 19.16 10.46 -18.14
N PRO A 301 18.64 11.70 -18.10
CA PRO A 301 19.28 12.86 -17.46
C PRO A 301 19.47 12.76 -15.93
N ARG A 302 19.03 11.66 -15.31
CA ARG A 302 19.17 11.44 -13.88
C ARG A 302 19.69 10.04 -13.50
N LEU A 303 19.92 9.10 -14.44
CA LEU A 303 20.43 7.76 -14.09
C LEU A 303 21.89 7.84 -13.60
N PRO A 304 22.21 7.37 -12.37
CA PRO A 304 23.60 7.30 -11.93
C PRO A 304 24.43 6.35 -12.78
N LYS A 305 25.73 6.62 -12.79
CA LYS A 305 26.67 5.99 -13.73
C LYS A 305 27.00 4.53 -13.42
N ASP A 306 26.77 4.07 -12.18
CA ASP A 306 27.16 2.71 -11.74
C ASP A 306 25.96 1.77 -11.54
N LEU A 307 25.33 1.41 -12.66
CA LEU A 307 24.22 0.45 -12.71
C LEU A 307 24.64 -0.97 -12.24
N ARG A 308 25.95 -1.29 -12.25
CA ARG A 308 26.49 -2.57 -11.75
C ARG A 308 26.48 -2.63 -10.25
N ALA A 309 26.86 -1.53 -9.59
CA ALA A 309 26.76 -1.42 -8.14
C ALA A 309 25.31 -1.63 -7.66
N LEU A 310 24.32 -1.20 -8.46
CA LEU A 310 22.90 -1.41 -8.15
C LEU A 310 22.51 -2.89 -8.15
N ASP A 311 22.87 -3.62 -9.21
CA ASP A 311 22.62 -5.07 -9.29
C ASP A 311 23.36 -5.82 -8.17
N ALA A 312 24.57 -5.37 -7.79
CA ALA A 312 25.32 -5.95 -6.67
C ALA A 312 24.64 -5.72 -5.32
N ALA A 313 24.16 -4.50 -5.04
CA ALA A 313 23.44 -4.17 -3.81
C ALA A 313 22.11 -4.93 -3.70
N LEU A 314 21.32 -4.95 -4.77
CA LEU A 314 20.08 -5.74 -4.83
C LEU A 314 20.36 -7.23 -4.62
N LYS A 315 21.40 -7.79 -5.28
CA LYS A 315 21.77 -9.19 -5.09
C LYS A 315 22.13 -9.47 -3.63
N GLN A 316 22.91 -8.60 -2.99
CA GLN A 316 23.28 -8.76 -1.58
C GLN A 316 22.05 -8.82 -0.67
N MET A 317 21.06 -7.96 -0.92
CA MET A 317 19.78 -7.97 -0.20
C MET A 317 18.97 -9.24 -0.48
N PHE A 318 18.86 -9.69 -1.73
CA PHE A 318 18.15 -10.92 -2.08
C PHE A 318 18.81 -12.17 -1.48
N ASP A 319 20.14 -12.27 -1.50
CA ASP A 319 20.90 -13.37 -0.89
C ASP A 319 20.62 -13.45 0.62
N TYR A 320 20.56 -12.30 1.29
CA TYR A 320 20.20 -12.21 2.70
C TYR A 320 18.76 -12.72 2.93
N CYS A 321 17.80 -12.20 2.18
CA CYS A 321 16.39 -12.57 2.33
C CYS A 321 16.15 -14.06 2.04
N ALA A 322 16.82 -14.61 1.01
CA ALA A 322 16.74 -16.03 0.69
C ALA A 322 17.26 -16.92 1.83
N ARG A 323 18.39 -16.55 2.43
CA ARG A 323 18.97 -17.27 3.59
C ARG A 323 18.06 -17.18 4.82
N MET A 324 17.48 -16.02 5.08
CA MET A 324 16.63 -15.78 6.25
C MET A 324 15.17 -16.20 6.04
N ASN A 325 14.86 -16.77 4.87
CA ASN A 325 13.52 -17.15 4.46
C ASN A 325 12.50 -16.00 4.58
N VAL A 326 12.90 -14.81 4.12
CA VAL A 326 12.13 -13.56 4.17
C VAL A 326 11.63 -13.22 2.77
N PRO A 327 10.33 -12.91 2.59
CA PRO A 327 9.83 -12.40 1.32
C PRO A 327 10.28 -10.97 1.03
N VAL A 328 10.57 -10.73 -0.24
CA VAL A 328 10.73 -9.39 -0.80
C VAL A 328 9.45 -9.04 -1.56
N MET A 329 8.68 -8.11 -1.02
CA MET A 329 7.55 -7.49 -1.69
C MET A 329 8.03 -6.36 -2.60
N ALA A 330 7.44 -6.25 -3.78
CA ALA A 330 7.70 -5.15 -4.70
C ALA A 330 6.41 -4.59 -5.28
N HIS A 331 6.41 -3.31 -5.67
CA HIS A 331 5.36 -2.80 -6.55
C HIS A 331 5.53 -3.44 -7.95
N ALA A 332 4.50 -4.16 -8.41
CA ALA A 332 4.52 -4.89 -9.67
C ALA A 332 3.27 -4.59 -10.52
N ASN A 333 2.92 -3.30 -10.63
CA ASN A 333 1.96 -2.77 -11.60
C ASN A 333 2.64 -1.67 -12.44
N ARG A 334 2.09 -1.38 -13.62
CA ARG A 334 2.63 -0.38 -14.54
C ARG A 334 2.10 1.02 -14.23
N THR A 335 2.38 1.48 -13.01
CA THR A 335 1.83 2.74 -12.49
C THR A 335 2.73 3.36 -11.43
N LEU A 336 2.51 4.65 -11.14
CA LEU A 336 3.11 5.35 -10.00
C LEU A 336 4.65 5.31 -9.98
N GLY A 337 5.28 5.13 -11.14
CA GLY A 337 6.68 5.49 -11.32
C GLY A 337 6.86 6.99 -11.15
N ARG A 338 8.10 7.46 -11.01
CA ARG A 338 8.34 8.93 -11.04
C ARG A 338 7.89 9.58 -12.37
N ASP A 339 7.89 8.79 -13.43
CA ASP A 339 7.58 9.16 -14.81
C ASP A 339 7.06 7.93 -15.57
N ALA A 340 6.49 8.15 -16.75
CA ALA A 340 5.89 7.09 -17.57
C ALA A 340 6.88 5.99 -18.02
N ALA A 341 8.18 6.28 -18.07
CA ALA A 341 9.17 5.25 -18.36
C ALA A 341 9.38 4.35 -17.13
N ALA A 342 9.42 4.97 -15.95
CA ALA A 342 9.64 4.31 -14.68
C ALA A 342 8.48 3.41 -14.23
N ASP A 343 7.27 3.63 -14.75
CA ASP A 343 6.14 2.70 -14.59
C ASP A 343 6.49 1.27 -15.01
N ASN A 344 7.43 1.08 -15.95
CA ASN A 344 7.79 -0.25 -16.45
C ASN A 344 8.76 -1.02 -15.55
N PHE A 345 9.38 -0.37 -14.56
CA PHE A 345 10.46 -0.98 -13.77
C PHE A 345 9.98 -2.09 -12.82
N GLY A 346 8.69 -2.10 -12.46
CA GLY A 346 8.06 -3.20 -11.73
C GLY A 346 7.71 -4.43 -12.59
N GLY A 347 7.89 -4.35 -13.90
CA GLY A 347 7.41 -5.33 -14.87
C GLY A 347 8.23 -6.63 -14.96
N PRO A 348 7.72 -7.64 -15.71
CA PRO A 348 8.25 -9.00 -15.74
C PRO A 348 9.70 -9.12 -16.25
N GLY A 349 10.20 -8.15 -17.04
CA GLY A 349 11.55 -8.21 -17.61
C GLY A 349 12.66 -8.31 -16.57
N GLY A 350 12.67 -7.43 -15.56
CA GLY A 350 13.67 -7.46 -14.48
C GLY A 350 13.54 -8.69 -13.58
N TRP A 351 12.31 -9.12 -13.30
CA TRP A 351 12.04 -10.34 -12.54
C TRP A 351 12.49 -11.60 -13.28
N GLY A 352 12.27 -11.68 -14.59
CA GLY A 352 12.72 -12.82 -15.40
C GLY A 352 14.23 -13.02 -15.35
N LYS A 353 15.00 -11.92 -15.35
CA LYS A 353 16.46 -11.96 -15.18
C LYS A 353 16.87 -12.39 -13.77
N LEU A 354 16.20 -11.88 -12.74
CA LEU A 354 16.42 -12.32 -11.36
C LEU A 354 16.15 -13.82 -11.22
N MET A 355 15.03 -14.32 -11.75
CA MET A 355 14.69 -15.73 -11.68
C MET A 355 15.68 -16.60 -12.45
N ALA A 356 16.14 -16.16 -13.63
CA ALA A 356 17.20 -16.85 -14.37
C ALA A 356 18.49 -16.96 -13.55
N LYS A 357 18.83 -15.89 -12.79
CA LYS A 357 20.00 -15.85 -11.93
C LYS A 357 19.93 -16.89 -10.81
N TYR A 358 18.76 -17.07 -10.17
CA TYR A 358 18.55 -18.00 -9.06
C TYR A 358 18.03 -19.40 -9.49
N ALA A 359 17.86 -19.66 -10.78
CA ALA A 359 17.21 -20.87 -11.28
C ALA A 359 17.90 -22.18 -10.81
N ALA A 360 19.22 -22.14 -10.68
CA ALA A 360 20.03 -23.28 -10.22
C ALA A 360 20.37 -23.24 -8.71
N GLU A 361 19.98 -22.18 -8.00
CA GLU A 361 20.30 -22.01 -6.58
C GLU A 361 19.26 -22.73 -5.71
N THR A 362 19.74 -23.49 -4.71
CA THR A 362 18.85 -24.22 -3.80
C THR A 362 18.02 -23.30 -2.92
N ASN A 363 18.51 -22.09 -2.66
CA ASN A 363 17.85 -21.07 -1.85
C ASN A 363 17.52 -19.85 -2.70
N ALA A 364 16.50 -19.94 -3.55
CA ALA A 364 15.98 -18.77 -4.25
C ALA A 364 15.22 -17.83 -3.30
N PRO A 365 15.19 -16.50 -3.55
CA PRO A 365 14.41 -15.56 -2.76
C PRO A 365 12.90 -15.83 -2.92
N ILE A 366 12.13 -15.55 -1.85
CA ILE A 366 10.67 -15.47 -1.95
C ILE A 366 10.32 -14.08 -2.49
N ILE A 367 9.49 -14.04 -3.53
CA ILE A 367 9.09 -12.80 -4.21
C ILE A 367 7.60 -12.61 -4.00
N GLN A 368 7.17 -11.44 -3.57
CA GLN A 368 5.77 -11.03 -3.60
C GLN A 368 5.60 -9.87 -4.59
N LEU A 369 4.88 -10.14 -5.67
CA LEU A 369 4.52 -9.18 -6.70
C LEU A 369 3.25 -8.43 -6.28
N GLY A 370 3.42 -7.26 -5.66
CA GLY A 370 2.31 -6.38 -5.29
C GLY A 370 1.48 -6.01 -6.52
N HIS A 371 0.15 -6.07 -6.38
CA HIS A 371 -0.83 -5.86 -7.46
C HIS A 371 -0.79 -6.90 -8.59
N PHE A 372 0.14 -7.86 -8.59
CA PHE A 372 0.26 -8.94 -9.57
C PHE A 372 0.05 -8.54 -11.05
N GLY A 373 0.59 -7.39 -11.47
CA GLY A 373 0.49 -6.90 -12.85
C GLY A 373 -0.72 -6.02 -13.16
N GLY A 374 -1.51 -5.66 -12.15
CA GLY A 374 -2.68 -4.79 -12.29
C GLY A 374 -3.90 -5.48 -12.90
N ASP A 375 -5.05 -4.82 -12.75
CA ASP A 375 -6.37 -5.33 -13.14
C ASP A 375 -6.92 -4.74 -14.46
N SER A 376 -6.26 -3.72 -15.00
CA SER A 376 -6.63 -3.06 -16.25
C SER A 376 -5.75 -3.50 -17.42
N SER A 377 -6.31 -3.47 -18.64
CA SER A 377 -5.55 -3.55 -19.89
C SER A 377 -5.33 -2.21 -20.58
N SER A 378 -5.78 -1.10 -19.99
CA SER A 378 -5.68 0.24 -20.59
C SER A 378 -4.25 0.73 -20.77
N ASP A 379 -3.31 0.15 -20.00
CA ASP A 379 -1.87 0.40 -20.08
C ASP A 379 -1.18 -0.39 -21.22
N GLY A 380 -1.93 -1.22 -21.95
CA GLY A 380 -1.45 -2.10 -23.02
C GLY A 380 -0.58 -3.27 -22.53
N SER A 381 -0.50 -3.53 -21.23
CA SER A 381 0.27 -4.64 -20.66
C SER A 381 -0.58 -5.90 -20.50
N ASN A 382 0.07 -7.07 -20.42
CA ASN A 382 -0.55 -8.33 -19.96
C ASN A 382 0.27 -8.95 -18.82
N TRP A 383 0.76 -8.10 -17.91
CA TRP A 383 1.69 -8.51 -16.86
C TRP A 383 1.22 -9.68 -15.99
N PRO A 384 -0.08 -9.86 -15.63
CA PRO A 384 -0.52 -11.06 -14.90
C PRO A 384 -0.16 -12.36 -15.64
N SER A 385 -0.36 -12.40 -16.96
CA SER A 385 -0.02 -13.57 -17.80
C SER A 385 1.49 -13.73 -17.97
N ASP A 386 2.24 -12.62 -18.08
CA ASP A 386 3.70 -12.65 -18.16
C ASP A 386 4.31 -13.15 -16.85
N PHE A 387 3.78 -12.72 -15.70
CA PHE A 387 4.17 -13.23 -14.38
C PHE A 387 3.82 -14.71 -14.20
N ALA A 388 2.64 -15.14 -14.65
CA ALA A 388 2.29 -16.56 -14.67
C ALA A 388 3.25 -17.37 -15.56
N THR A 389 3.70 -16.80 -16.69
CA THR A 389 4.70 -17.43 -17.57
C THR A 389 6.04 -17.59 -16.85
N LEU A 390 6.48 -16.58 -16.09
CA LEU A 390 7.67 -16.70 -15.24
C LEU A 390 7.49 -17.77 -14.15
N MET A 391 6.36 -17.77 -13.44
CA MET A 391 6.04 -18.79 -12.43
C MET A 391 6.08 -20.21 -13.01
N GLN A 392 5.55 -20.39 -14.22
CA GLN A 392 5.54 -21.68 -14.91
C GLN A 392 6.94 -22.07 -15.41
N SER A 393 7.70 -21.12 -15.94
CA SER A 393 9.07 -21.36 -16.46
C SER A 393 10.03 -21.82 -15.37
N TYR A 394 9.84 -21.34 -14.13
CA TYR A 394 10.68 -21.67 -12.97
C TYR A 394 9.97 -22.55 -11.94
N ARG A 395 8.98 -23.36 -12.37
CA ARG A 395 8.09 -24.12 -11.48
C ARG A 395 8.81 -24.94 -10.40
N ALA A 396 9.92 -25.59 -10.75
CA ALA A 396 10.68 -26.45 -9.84
C ALA A 396 11.24 -25.70 -8.61
N ASN A 397 11.49 -24.40 -8.74
CA ASN A 397 12.00 -23.53 -7.68
C ASN A 397 11.11 -22.27 -7.53
N ASN A 398 9.82 -22.38 -7.86
CA ASN A 398 8.93 -21.22 -7.86
C ASN A 398 8.58 -20.80 -6.43
N ARG A 399 9.08 -19.62 -6.06
CA ARG A 399 8.81 -18.94 -4.78
C ARG A 399 8.18 -17.57 -4.99
N ILE A 400 7.51 -17.38 -6.12
CA ILE A 400 6.78 -16.15 -6.45
C ILE A 400 5.34 -16.27 -5.94
N TYR A 401 4.89 -15.18 -5.33
CA TYR A 401 3.51 -14.89 -4.93
C TYR A 401 3.08 -13.56 -5.56
N GLY A 402 1.78 -13.30 -5.56
CA GLY A 402 1.23 -12.00 -5.91
C GLY A 402 0.07 -11.64 -5.00
N ASP A 403 -0.30 -10.37 -4.97
CA ASP A 403 -1.53 -9.92 -4.32
C ASP A 403 -2.41 -9.10 -5.26
N VAL A 404 -3.67 -8.95 -4.86
CA VAL A 404 -4.70 -8.21 -5.61
C VAL A 404 -4.94 -6.81 -5.03
N ALA A 405 -3.90 -6.22 -4.42
CA ALA A 405 -3.99 -4.90 -3.82
C ALA A 405 -4.31 -3.84 -4.87
N PHE A 406 -5.14 -2.86 -4.51
CA PHE A 406 -5.58 -1.78 -5.39
C PHE A 406 -6.15 -2.22 -6.76
N TRP A 407 -6.77 -3.40 -6.85
CA TRP A 407 -7.54 -3.82 -8.02
C TRP A 407 -8.92 -3.14 -8.03
N ASP A 408 -8.93 -1.85 -8.34
CA ASP A 408 -10.10 -0.97 -8.27
C ASP A 408 -11.27 -1.46 -9.16
N HIS A 409 -10.98 -2.07 -10.31
CA HIS A 409 -12.02 -2.61 -11.22
C HIS A 409 -12.75 -3.84 -10.63
N ALA A 410 -12.24 -4.46 -9.56
CA ALA A 410 -12.97 -5.49 -8.83
C ALA A 410 -14.24 -4.94 -8.17
N ARG A 411 -14.29 -3.64 -7.91
CA ARG A 411 -15.45 -2.96 -7.32
C ARG A 411 -16.59 -2.83 -8.33
N ASP A 412 -16.25 -2.74 -9.61
CA ASP A 412 -17.20 -2.67 -10.71
C ASP A 412 -17.88 -4.01 -11.02
N CYS A 413 -17.38 -5.12 -10.46
CA CYS A 413 -17.96 -6.45 -10.65
C CYS A 413 -19.35 -6.64 -10.05
N ALA A 414 -19.81 -5.72 -9.21
CA ALA A 414 -21.18 -5.73 -8.72
C ALA A 414 -22.20 -5.30 -9.80
N ASP A 415 -21.75 -4.60 -10.84
CA ASP A 415 -22.56 -4.25 -11.99
C ASP A 415 -22.47 -5.36 -13.05
N ALA A 416 -23.56 -6.11 -13.19
CA ALA A 416 -23.62 -7.24 -14.10
C ALA A 416 -23.29 -6.80 -15.54
N GLY A 417 -22.26 -7.40 -16.12
CA GLY A 417 -21.85 -7.13 -17.50
C GLY A 417 -20.90 -5.94 -17.68
N ASN A 418 -20.37 -5.35 -16.60
CA ASN A 418 -19.29 -4.35 -16.67
C ASN A 418 -18.04 -4.92 -17.39
N ASP A 419 -17.50 -4.17 -18.36
CA ASP A 419 -16.40 -4.63 -19.22
C ASP A 419 -15.04 -4.62 -18.52
N ASP A 420 -14.81 -3.72 -17.57
CA ASP A 420 -13.59 -3.69 -16.77
C ASP A 420 -13.52 -4.91 -15.84
N CYS A 421 -14.65 -5.27 -15.20
CA CYS A 421 -14.74 -6.51 -14.44
C CYS A 421 -14.49 -7.76 -15.31
N LYS A 422 -15.09 -7.84 -16.51
CA LYS A 422 -14.83 -8.96 -17.44
C LYS A 422 -13.36 -9.02 -17.84
N THR A 423 -12.74 -7.87 -18.06
CA THR A 423 -11.32 -7.77 -18.42
C THR A 423 -10.43 -8.26 -17.28
N LEU A 424 -10.67 -7.80 -16.05
CA LEU A 424 -9.99 -8.26 -14.84
C LEU A 424 -10.07 -9.78 -14.70
N LEU A 425 -11.30 -10.34 -14.74
CA LEU A 425 -11.52 -11.77 -14.57
C LEU A 425 -10.90 -12.58 -15.72
N GLY A 426 -10.98 -12.07 -16.96
CA GLY A 426 -10.38 -12.68 -18.14
C GLY A 426 -8.85 -12.75 -18.06
N ARG A 427 -8.20 -11.64 -17.66
CA ARG A 427 -6.73 -11.60 -17.45
C ARG A 427 -6.30 -12.60 -16.38
N LEU A 428 -7.06 -12.67 -15.28
CA LEU A 428 -6.75 -13.58 -14.19
C LEU A 428 -6.96 -15.05 -14.58
N GLN A 429 -8.01 -15.35 -15.35
CA GLN A 429 -8.23 -16.68 -15.91
C GLN A 429 -7.09 -17.09 -16.87
N GLN A 430 -6.65 -16.19 -17.75
CA GLN A 430 -5.51 -16.46 -18.64
C GLN A 430 -4.23 -16.76 -17.86
N ALA A 431 -3.94 -15.98 -16.80
CA ALA A 431 -2.81 -16.25 -15.92
C ALA A 431 -2.91 -17.63 -15.24
N HIS A 432 -4.12 -18.02 -14.80
CA HIS A 432 -4.35 -19.36 -14.25
C HIS A 432 -4.15 -20.48 -15.29
N ASP A 433 -4.63 -20.29 -16.53
CA ASP A 433 -4.47 -21.28 -17.60
C ASP A 433 -2.99 -21.53 -17.91
N ILE A 434 -2.15 -20.50 -17.80
CA ILE A 434 -0.69 -20.60 -17.93
C ILE A 434 -0.05 -21.28 -16.71
N TYR A 435 -0.48 -20.93 -15.50
CA TYR A 435 0.03 -21.48 -14.25
C TYR A 435 -1.11 -21.97 -13.34
N PRO A 436 -1.52 -23.26 -13.45
CA PRO A 436 -2.69 -23.78 -12.74
C PRO A 436 -2.61 -23.75 -11.21
N ASP A 437 -1.41 -23.61 -10.64
CA ASP A 437 -1.19 -23.48 -9.18
C ASP A 437 -1.33 -22.03 -8.68
N LEU A 438 -1.81 -21.10 -9.51
CA LEU A 438 -1.94 -19.68 -9.18
C LEU A 438 -2.81 -19.44 -7.93
N SER A 439 -3.83 -20.28 -7.69
CA SER A 439 -4.68 -20.21 -6.49
C SER A 439 -3.93 -20.37 -5.16
N LYS A 440 -2.74 -20.98 -5.19
CA LYS A 440 -1.86 -21.17 -4.02
C LYS A 440 -0.84 -20.04 -3.88
N ARG A 441 -0.83 -19.07 -4.79
CA ARG A 441 0.18 -18.01 -4.89
C ARG A 441 -0.41 -16.60 -4.86
N LEU A 442 -1.72 -16.45 -5.00
CA LEU A 442 -2.42 -15.16 -4.89
C LEU A 442 -2.88 -14.87 -3.46
N MET A 443 -2.72 -13.64 -3.02
CA MET A 443 -3.06 -13.16 -1.69
C MET A 443 -3.96 -11.92 -1.76
N TYR A 444 -4.77 -11.69 -0.73
CA TYR A 444 -5.47 -10.43 -0.56
C TYR A 444 -4.53 -9.35 0.00
N GLY A 445 -4.52 -8.18 -0.63
CA GLY A 445 -3.98 -6.94 -0.07
C GLY A 445 -4.93 -5.80 -0.42
N SER A 446 -4.86 -4.68 0.29
CA SER A 446 -5.68 -3.48 -0.03
C SER A 446 -4.92 -2.38 -0.75
N ASP A 447 -3.63 -2.24 -0.45
CA ASP A 447 -2.86 -1.01 -0.65
C ASP A 447 -3.52 0.19 0.03
N TRP A 448 -3.98 0.02 1.28
CA TRP A 448 -4.98 0.89 1.89
C TRP A 448 -4.72 2.39 1.78
N LEU A 449 -3.49 2.87 1.95
CA LEU A 449 -3.24 4.31 1.85
C LEU A 449 -3.55 4.84 0.45
N MET A 450 -3.27 4.06 -0.59
CA MET A 450 -3.66 4.38 -1.96
C MET A 450 -5.17 4.25 -2.14
N LEU A 451 -5.75 3.16 -1.63
CA LEU A 451 -7.20 2.91 -1.65
C LEU A 451 -8.01 3.95 -0.87
N SER A 452 -7.40 4.63 0.10
CA SER A 452 -8.06 5.62 0.96
C SER A 452 -8.60 6.84 0.20
N GLN A 453 -8.17 7.01 -1.06
CA GLN A 453 -8.71 8.00 -1.99
C GLN A 453 -10.11 7.64 -2.50
N ASN A 454 -10.45 6.36 -2.48
CA ASN A 454 -11.70 5.88 -3.00
C ASN A 454 -12.75 5.94 -1.88
N ASP A 455 -13.90 6.55 -2.19
CA ASP A 455 -15.09 6.37 -1.37
C ASP A 455 -15.33 4.88 -1.17
N ASP A 456 -15.89 4.50 -0.02
CA ASP A 456 -16.23 3.11 0.33
C ASP A 456 -15.08 2.11 0.47
N TRP A 457 -13.81 2.55 0.51
CA TRP A 457 -12.67 1.67 0.75
C TRP A 457 -12.86 0.58 1.84
N PRO A 458 -13.63 0.78 2.95
CA PRO A 458 -13.88 -0.31 3.92
C PRO A 458 -14.66 -1.52 3.37
N ALA A 459 -15.26 -1.40 2.18
CA ALA A 459 -15.98 -2.46 1.48
C ALA A 459 -15.07 -3.29 0.55
N PHE A 460 -13.84 -2.82 0.26
CA PHE A 460 -12.93 -3.42 -0.71
C PHE A 460 -12.64 -4.92 -0.54
N PRO A 461 -12.32 -5.45 0.67
CA PRO A 461 -12.14 -6.89 0.83
C PRO A 461 -13.41 -7.68 0.48
N GLY A 462 -14.60 -7.13 0.75
CA GLY A 462 -15.87 -7.71 0.34
C GLY A 462 -16.08 -7.68 -1.17
N GLN A 463 -15.69 -6.58 -1.83
CA GLN A 463 -15.72 -6.43 -3.28
C GLN A 463 -14.77 -7.43 -3.96
N ILE A 464 -13.53 -7.56 -3.48
CA ILE A 464 -12.57 -8.57 -3.95
C ILE A 464 -13.11 -9.99 -3.75
N ALA A 465 -13.61 -10.32 -2.55
CA ALA A 465 -14.18 -11.63 -2.27
C ALA A 465 -15.34 -11.97 -3.20
N THR A 466 -16.16 -10.98 -3.56
CA THR A 466 -17.30 -11.13 -4.46
C THR A 466 -16.83 -11.31 -5.91
N ALA A 467 -16.00 -10.39 -6.41
CA ALA A 467 -15.47 -10.42 -7.77
C ALA A 467 -14.76 -11.75 -8.07
N LEU A 468 -13.83 -12.14 -7.21
CA LEU A 468 -12.99 -13.33 -7.41
C LEU A 468 -13.70 -14.63 -7.02
N GLY A 469 -14.79 -14.56 -6.25
CA GLY A 469 -15.58 -15.72 -5.85
C GLY A 469 -16.29 -16.42 -7.02
N GLY A 470 -16.41 -15.76 -8.18
CA GLY A 470 -16.93 -16.37 -9.41
C GLY A 470 -15.94 -17.30 -10.12
N LEU A 471 -14.65 -17.28 -9.76
CA LEU A 471 -13.62 -18.13 -10.35
C LEU A 471 -13.52 -19.45 -9.56
N PRO A 472 -13.86 -20.61 -10.16
CA PRO A 472 -14.01 -21.88 -9.42
C PRO A 472 -12.71 -22.42 -8.85
N TRP A 473 -11.56 -21.92 -9.32
CA TRP A 473 -10.23 -22.32 -8.87
C TRP A 473 -9.70 -21.44 -7.73
N ILE A 474 -10.39 -20.35 -7.38
CA ILE A 474 -10.01 -19.49 -6.24
C ILE A 474 -10.66 -20.02 -4.98
N ASP A 475 -9.82 -20.48 -4.05
CA ASP A 475 -10.25 -20.75 -2.69
C ASP A 475 -10.11 -19.49 -1.83
N ARG A 476 -11.20 -19.12 -1.16
CA ARG A 476 -11.27 -17.87 -0.39
C ARG A 476 -10.34 -17.87 0.83
N ASP A 477 -10.20 -18.99 1.53
CA ASP A 477 -9.29 -19.08 2.68
C ASP A 477 -7.82 -19.06 2.22
N SER A 478 -7.51 -19.62 1.06
CA SER A 478 -6.17 -19.52 0.48
C SER A 478 -5.83 -18.08 0.12
N LEU A 479 -6.74 -17.38 -0.59
CA LEU A 479 -6.56 -15.98 -0.98
C LEU A 479 -6.42 -15.05 0.24
N PHE A 480 -7.30 -15.16 1.22
CA PHE A 480 -7.32 -14.25 2.36
C PHE A 480 -6.38 -14.66 3.49
N TYR A 481 -5.87 -15.89 3.56
CA TYR A 481 -5.13 -16.34 4.75
C TYR A 481 -3.97 -17.29 4.45
N ARG A 482 -4.24 -18.51 3.96
CA ARG A 482 -3.21 -19.57 3.94
C ARG A 482 -2.02 -19.21 3.06
N ASN A 483 -2.24 -18.52 1.95
CA ASN A 483 -1.13 -18.10 1.07
C ASN A 483 -0.25 -17.04 1.74
N ALA A 484 -0.83 -16.12 2.52
CA ALA A 484 -0.09 -15.14 3.33
C ALA A 484 0.79 -15.85 4.38
N MET A 485 0.21 -16.78 5.14
CA MET A 485 0.95 -17.55 6.14
C MET A 485 2.15 -18.31 5.54
N ASN A 486 1.97 -18.86 4.33
CA ASN A 486 3.04 -19.58 3.63
C ASN A 486 4.10 -18.65 3.02
N CYS A 487 3.70 -17.55 2.39
CA CYS A 487 4.61 -16.58 1.78
C CYS A 487 5.54 -15.94 2.82
N PHE A 488 5.00 -15.60 3.99
CA PHE A 488 5.72 -14.90 5.04
C PHE A 488 6.35 -15.82 6.10
N GLY A 489 6.33 -17.15 5.87
CA GLY A 489 6.98 -18.11 6.77
C GLY A 489 6.36 -18.17 8.17
N LEU A 490 5.05 -17.93 8.28
CA LEU A 490 4.30 -17.91 9.54
C LEU A 490 3.51 -19.21 9.78
N SER A 491 3.43 -20.10 8.79
CA SER A 491 2.71 -21.38 8.92
C SER A 491 3.46 -22.45 9.71
N ASP A 492 4.80 -22.43 9.71
CA ASP A 492 5.62 -23.34 10.51
C ASP A 492 5.92 -22.73 11.89
N LYS A 493 5.27 -23.23 12.93
CA LYS A 493 5.46 -22.78 14.32
C LYS A 493 6.87 -23.04 14.85
N ASN A 494 7.62 -23.94 14.22
CA ASN A 494 9.03 -24.19 14.55
C ASN A 494 9.99 -23.35 13.71
N GLY A 495 9.49 -22.64 12.69
CA GLY A 495 10.29 -21.80 11.82
C GLY A 495 10.82 -20.56 12.54
N ASP A 496 12.02 -20.13 12.16
CA ASP A 496 12.71 -18.99 12.78
C ASP A 496 11.90 -17.69 12.67
N ARG A 497 11.18 -17.51 11.55
CA ARG A 497 10.35 -16.33 11.32
C ARG A 497 9.17 -16.26 12.30
N TYR A 498 8.44 -17.36 12.44
CA TYR A 498 7.36 -17.46 13.43
C TYR A 498 7.87 -17.18 14.85
N LYS A 499 8.97 -17.85 15.25
CA LYS A 499 9.59 -17.65 16.57
C LYS A 499 10.02 -16.21 16.81
N SER A 500 10.62 -15.56 15.80
CA SER A 500 11.02 -14.16 15.87
C SER A 500 9.83 -13.23 16.09
N VAL A 501 8.72 -13.44 15.37
CA VAL A 501 7.49 -12.66 15.55
C VAL A 501 6.91 -12.86 16.95
N VAL A 502 6.76 -14.12 17.40
CA VAL A 502 6.24 -14.42 18.75
C VAL A 502 7.11 -13.79 19.84
N ALA A 503 8.44 -13.87 19.70
CA ALA A 503 9.38 -13.25 20.63
C ALA A 503 9.27 -11.72 20.63
N HIS A 504 9.13 -11.09 19.47
CA HIS A 504 8.93 -9.64 19.34
C HIS A 504 7.63 -9.18 20.00
N LEU A 505 6.54 -9.92 19.79
CA LEU A 505 5.23 -9.60 20.37
C LEU A 505 5.18 -9.87 21.89
N GLN A 506 6.11 -10.66 22.43
CA GLN A 506 6.12 -11.10 23.83
C GLN A 506 4.81 -11.81 24.25
N LEU A 507 4.20 -12.53 23.31
CA LEU A 507 2.97 -13.30 23.53
C LEU A 507 3.27 -14.80 23.55
N SER A 508 2.43 -15.60 24.21
CA SER A 508 2.57 -17.06 24.18
C SER A 508 1.23 -17.77 24.34
N GLY A 509 1.12 -18.99 23.81
CA GLY A 509 -0.04 -19.86 24.02
C GLY A 509 -1.36 -19.18 23.68
N ALA A 510 -2.21 -19.02 24.69
CA ALA A 510 -3.55 -18.45 24.55
C ALA A 510 -3.57 -16.93 24.28
N ASP A 511 -2.46 -16.23 24.52
CA ASP A 511 -2.34 -14.78 24.30
C ASP A 511 -2.05 -14.42 22.84
N LEU A 512 -1.65 -15.40 22.01
CA LEU A 512 -1.44 -15.18 20.59
C LEU A 512 -2.77 -14.89 19.87
N PRO A 513 -2.78 -13.98 18.87
CA PRO A 513 -3.98 -13.76 18.07
C PRO A 513 -4.33 -15.04 17.32
N LYS A 514 -5.63 -15.36 17.25
CA LYS A 514 -6.13 -16.65 16.74
C LYS A 514 -5.63 -17.02 15.34
N TRP A 515 -5.39 -16.03 14.49
CA TRP A 515 -4.88 -16.24 13.14
C TRP A 515 -3.41 -16.73 13.12
N LEU A 516 -2.64 -16.45 14.19
CA LEU A 516 -1.25 -16.84 14.38
C LEU A 516 -1.07 -18.05 15.31
N ALA A 517 -2.12 -18.42 16.05
CA ALA A 517 -2.06 -19.38 17.17
C ALA A 517 -1.88 -20.85 16.78
#